data_AF-A0A2P5VXN1-F1
#
_entry.id   AF-A0A2P5VXN1-F1
#
_cell.length_a   1.000
_cell.length_b   1.000
_cell.length_c   1.000
_cell.angle_alpha   90.00
_cell.angle_beta   90.00
_cell.angle_gamma   90.00
#
_symmetry.space_group_name_H-M   'P 1'
#
loop_
_entity.id
_entity.type
_entity.pdbx_description
1 polymer ?
#
loop_
_entity_poly.entity_id
_entity_poly.type
_entity_poly.pdbx_seq_one_letter_code
_entity_poly.pdbx_strand_id
1 'polypeptide(L)'
;MESTSGSTMNLNNHLKTCLKRPQGNTSNPKQSELSFVKVRQETTDLSTWVFDKDAVRKALVRMIIVDELPFKIVEGEGFKYYLSIACPRFSLPSRWTISRDCLDLFNSMKSVMKNCFEKDISRVCLTTDVTAQN
;
A
#
# COMPACT_ATOMS: atom_id res chain seq x y z
N MET A 1 -12.00 -57.18 7.14
CA MET A 1 -12.40 -55.78 7.36
C MET A 1 -11.64 -55.30 8.55
N GLU A 2 -10.83 -54.24 8.43
CA GLU A 2 -10.56 -53.30 9.52
C GLU A 2 -9.66 -52.17 9.01
N SER A 3 -10.32 -51.06 8.66
CA SER A 3 -9.69 -49.81 8.27
C SER A 3 -9.25 -49.09 9.55
N THR A 4 -7.95 -48.88 9.75
CA THR A 4 -7.43 -48.15 10.91
C THR A 4 -7.57 -46.64 10.67
N SER A 5 -8.75 -46.11 10.99
CA SER A 5 -9.09 -44.69 10.96
C SER A 5 -8.52 -43.95 12.17
N GLY A 6 -7.22 -43.70 12.21
CA GLY A 6 -6.64 -43.01 13.36
C GLY A 6 -5.34 -42.30 13.04
N SER A 7 -5.40 -40.99 12.78
CA SER A 7 -4.20 -40.15 12.84
C SER A 7 -4.41 -38.65 13.07
N THR A 8 -5.63 -38.10 12.94
CA THR A 8 -5.83 -36.63 13.09
C THR A 8 -6.54 -36.19 14.37
N MET A 9 -6.97 -37.14 15.23
CA MET A 9 -7.73 -36.83 16.45
C MET A 9 -6.91 -36.03 17.48
N ASN A 10 -5.64 -36.39 17.69
CA ASN A 10 -4.77 -35.66 18.62
C ASN A 10 -4.46 -34.24 18.16
N LEU A 11 -4.19 -34.05 16.86
CA LEU A 11 -3.96 -32.72 16.30
C LEU A 11 -5.23 -31.86 16.40
N ASN A 12 -6.40 -32.42 16.12
CA ASN A 12 -7.67 -31.70 16.24
C ASN A 12 -7.99 -31.30 17.69
N ASN A 13 -7.69 -32.17 18.66
CA ASN A 13 -7.87 -31.83 20.07
C ASN A 13 -6.88 -30.74 20.52
N HIS A 14 -5.61 -30.84 20.14
CA HIS A 14 -4.63 -29.78 20.39
C HIS A 14 -5.06 -28.44 19.77
N LEU A 15 -5.53 -28.45 18.52
CA LEU A 15 -6.02 -27.25 17.83
C LEU A 15 -7.25 -26.62 18.52
N LYS A 16 -8.09 -27.41 19.20
CA LYS A 16 -9.23 -26.90 19.97
C LYS A 16 -8.81 -26.30 21.32
N THR A 17 -7.79 -26.86 21.96
CA THR A 17 -7.40 -26.53 23.35
C THR A 17 -6.23 -25.56 23.45
N CYS A 18 -5.48 -25.34 22.36
CA CYS A 18 -4.32 -24.44 22.37
C CYS A 18 -4.74 -22.99 22.68
N LEU A 19 -4.32 -22.46 23.83
CA LEU A 19 -4.52 -21.05 24.22
C LEU A 19 -3.80 -20.06 23.27
N LYS A 20 -2.73 -20.50 22.61
CA LYS A 20 -2.01 -19.76 21.56
C LYS A 20 -2.51 -20.11 20.16
N ARG A 21 -3.72 -20.66 20.00
CA ARG A 21 -4.31 -20.87 18.69
C ARG A 21 -4.34 -19.51 17.99
N PRO A 22 -3.61 -19.31 16.87
CA PRO A 22 -3.89 -18.18 16.01
C PRO A 22 -5.24 -18.51 15.39
N GLN A 23 -6.32 -18.10 16.05
CA GLN A 23 -7.68 -18.33 15.59
C GLN A 23 -7.75 -17.85 14.14
N GLY A 24 -8.36 -18.70 13.29
CA GLY A 24 -8.62 -18.47 11.88
C GLY A 24 -9.50 -17.24 11.66
N ASN A 25 -8.90 -16.08 11.84
CA ASN A 25 -9.41 -14.82 11.36
C ASN A 25 -8.51 -14.45 10.18
N THR A 26 -9.02 -14.72 8.98
CA THR A 26 -8.48 -14.27 7.68
C THR A 26 -8.41 -12.73 7.56
N SER A 27 -8.54 -12.01 8.68
CA SER A 27 -8.49 -10.56 8.79
C SER A 27 -7.47 -10.06 9.83
N ASN A 28 -6.49 -10.87 10.27
CA ASN A 28 -5.47 -10.39 11.21
C ASN A 28 -4.40 -9.52 10.49
N PRO A 29 -4.39 -8.18 10.60
CA PRO A 29 -3.40 -7.30 9.94
C PRO A 29 -1.94 -7.55 10.38
N LYS A 30 -1.72 -8.42 11.37
CA LYS A 30 -0.43 -8.62 12.05
C LYS A 30 0.37 -9.84 11.59
N GLN A 31 -0.11 -10.64 10.63
CA GLN A 31 0.74 -11.70 10.07
C GLN A 31 1.77 -11.07 9.13
N SER A 32 3.03 -11.11 9.55
CA SER A 32 4.19 -10.69 8.76
C SER A 32 4.40 -11.66 7.61
N GLU A 33 4.55 -11.13 6.40
CA GLU A 33 4.95 -11.94 5.25
C GLU A 33 6.47 -11.81 5.13
N LEU A 34 7.18 -12.95 5.17
CA LEU A 34 8.63 -12.97 5.09
C LEU A 34 9.03 -12.67 3.65
N SER A 35 9.77 -11.59 3.43
CA SER A 35 10.33 -11.25 2.13
C SER A 35 11.80 -10.88 2.25
N PHE A 36 12.61 -11.41 1.34
CA PHE A 36 14.04 -11.16 1.30
C PHE A 36 14.30 -9.78 0.70
N VAL A 37 14.63 -8.80 1.53
CA VAL A 37 15.13 -7.50 1.04
C VAL A 37 16.61 -7.67 0.72
N LYS A 38 16.97 -7.59 -0.57
CA LYS A 38 18.38 -7.49 -0.97
C LYS A 38 18.88 -6.08 -0.63
N VAL A 39 19.39 -5.91 0.59
CA VAL A 39 20.24 -4.77 0.93
C VAL A 39 21.62 -5.03 0.33
N ARG A 40 22.23 -4.00 -0.26
CA ARG A 40 23.39 -4.09 -1.16
C ARG A 40 24.73 -4.35 -0.47
N GLN A 41 24.75 -4.97 0.71
CA GLN A 41 25.95 -5.39 1.43
C GLN A 41 25.69 -6.75 2.10
N GLU A 42 26.73 -7.55 2.25
CA GLU A 42 26.78 -9.02 2.34
C GLU A 42 26.13 -9.68 3.57
N THR A 43 25.09 -9.11 4.15
CA THR A 43 24.33 -9.69 5.26
C THR A 43 22.84 -9.72 4.91
N THR A 44 22.31 -10.91 4.65
CA THR A 44 20.86 -11.12 4.45
C THR A 44 20.15 -11.03 5.80
N ASP A 45 19.92 -9.81 6.28
CA ASP A 45 19.08 -9.57 7.44
C ASP A 45 17.63 -9.89 7.09
N LEU A 46 17.05 -10.84 7.84
CA LEU A 46 15.67 -11.28 7.68
C LEU A 46 14.73 -10.20 8.22
N SER A 47 14.40 -9.20 7.41
CA SER A 47 13.36 -8.22 7.76
C SER A 47 11.98 -8.76 7.43
N THR A 48 11.07 -8.79 8.40
CA THR A 48 9.64 -9.04 8.15
C THR A 48 8.99 -7.86 7.45
N TRP A 49 8.39 -8.07 6.28
CA TRP A 49 7.53 -7.05 5.67
C TRP A 49 6.19 -7.04 6.39
N VAL A 50 5.83 -5.86 6.89
CA VAL A 50 4.53 -5.60 7.52
C VAL A 50 3.69 -4.83 6.52
N PHE A 51 2.51 -5.37 6.22
CA PHE A 51 1.56 -4.71 5.35
C PHE A 51 1.11 -3.38 5.97
N ASP A 52 1.48 -2.28 5.33
CA ASP A 52 1.05 -0.93 5.68
C ASP A 52 0.11 -0.39 4.60
N LYS A 53 -1.17 -0.22 4.98
CA LYS A 53 -2.22 0.30 4.11
C LYS A 53 -1.95 1.73 3.67
N ASP A 54 -1.40 2.56 4.56
CA ASP A 54 -1.15 3.98 4.27
C ASP A 54 0.04 4.13 3.34
N ALA A 55 1.06 3.26 3.47
CA ALA A 55 2.18 3.22 2.53
C ALA A 55 1.72 2.87 1.10
N VAL A 56 0.89 1.83 0.95
CA VAL A 56 0.34 1.44 -0.36
C VAL A 56 -0.55 2.55 -0.94
N ARG A 57 -1.37 3.20 -0.12
CA ARG A 57 -2.21 4.32 -0.54
C ARG A 57 -1.37 5.52 -1.03
N LYS A 58 -0.31 5.88 -0.31
CA LYS A 58 0.61 6.95 -0.73
C LYS A 58 1.33 6.60 -2.02
N ALA A 59 1.74 5.35 -2.20
CA ALA A 59 2.35 4.87 -3.44
C ALA A 59 1.38 4.99 -4.64
N LEU A 60 0.10 4.63 -4.44
CA LEU A 60 -0.95 4.78 -5.44
C LEU A 60 -1.15 6.25 -5.85
N VAL A 61 -1.25 7.16 -4.88
CA VAL A 61 -1.38 8.61 -5.15
C VAL A 61 -0.17 9.13 -5.91
N ARG A 62 1.04 8.71 -5.51
CA ARG A 62 2.28 9.10 -6.19
C ARG A 62 2.31 8.63 -7.65
N MET A 63 1.90 7.39 -7.93
CA MET A 63 1.80 6.86 -9.30
C MET A 63 0.88 7.74 -10.15
N ILE A 64 -0.32 8.04 -9.64
CA ILE A 64 -1.31 8.85 -10.38
C ILE A 64 -0.76 10.24 -10.74
N ILE A 65 0.00 10.86 -9.85
CA ILE A 65 0.57 12.19 -10.08
C ILE A 65 1.75 12.14 -11.06
N VAL A 66 2.67 11.18 -10.87
CA VAL A 66 3.88 11.07 -11.71
C VAL A 66 3.54 10.67 -13.14
N ASP A 67 2.58 9.75 -13.29
CA ASP A 67 2.20 9.20 -14.60
C ASP A 67 0.98 9.93 -15.21
N GLU A 68 0.53 11.03 -14.58
CA GLU A 68 -0.61 11.86 -15.00
C GLU A 68 -1.89 11.06 -15.32
N LEU A 69 -2.16 10.02 -14.53
CA LEU A 69 -3.26 9.10 -14.80
C LEU A 69 -4.62 9.69 -14.40
N PRO A 70 -5.70 9.35 -15.14
CA PRO A 70 -7.04 9.74 -14.73
C PRO A 70 -7.40 9.09 -13.38
N PHE A 71 -8.02 9.84 -12.47
CA PHE A 71 -8.47 9.30 -11.17
C PHE A 71 -9.43 8.11 -11.27
N LYS A 72 -10.05 7.90 -12.44
CA LYS A 72 -10.90 6.73 -12.71
C LYS A 72 -10.11 5.42 -12.80
N ILE A 73 -8.78 5.45 -12.87
CA ILE A 73 -7.94 4.24 -12.98
C ILE A 73 -8.22 3.23 -11.86
N VAL A 74 -8.53 3.70 -10.65
CA VAL A 74 -8.83 2.85 -9.49
C VAL A 74 -10.16 2.09 -9.60
N GLU A 75 -11.03 2.53 -10.50
CA GLU A 75 -12.32 1.88 -10.76
C GLU A 75 -12.25 0.86 -11.91
N GLY A 76 -11.17 0.88 -12.70
CA GLY A 76 -10.95 -0.03 -13.82
C GLY A 76 -10.76 -1.47 -13.39
N GLU A 77 -11.40 -2.40 -14.10
CA GLU A 77 -11.37 -3.83 -13.78
C GLU A 77 -9.96 -4.42 -13.84
N GLY A 78 -9.19 -4.07 -14.86
CA GLY A 78 -7.81 -4.53 -15.00
C GLY A 78 -6.91 -4.10 -13.84
N PHE A 79 -7.09 -2.85 -13.36
CA PHE A 79 -6.33 -2.36 -12.21
C PHE A 79 -6.76 -3.03 -10.90
N LYS A 80 -8.06 -3.26 -10.70
CA LYS A 80 -8.60 -4.02 -9.57
C LYS A 80 -8.07 -5.45 -9.54
N TYR A 81 -8.04 -6.12 -10.69
CA TYR A 81 -7.51 -7.48 -10.82
C TYR A 81 -6.00 -7.52 -10.56
N TYR A 82 -5.24 -6.59 -11.15
CA TYR A 82 -3.81 -6.47 -10.87
C TYR A 82 -3.53 -6.33 -9.37
N LEU A 83 -4.27 -5.43 -8.70
CA LEU A 83 -4.06 -5.16 -7.28
C LEU A 83 -4.57 -6.28 -6.38
N SER A 84 -5.59 -7.04 -6.78
CA SER A 84 -6.05 -8.20 -6.00
C SER A 84 -5.01 -9.31 -5.96
N ILE A 85 -4.17 -9.43 -7.00
CA ILE A 85 -3.04 -10.36 -7.04
C ILE A 85 -1.83 -9.76 -6.30
N ALA A 86 -1.48 -8.51 -6.58
CA ALA A 86 -0.28 -7.88 -6.02
C ALA A 86 -0.40 -7.51 -4.53
N CYS A 87 -1.59 -7.09 -4.10
CA CYS A 87 -1.85 -6.67 -2.72
C CYS A 87 -3.30 -7.01 -2.28
N PRO A 88 -3.59 -8.30 -2.01
CA PRO A 88 -4.96 -8.77 -1.74
C PRO A 88 -5.63 -8.12 -0.52
N ARG A 89 -4.83 -7.59 0.40
CA ARG A 89 -5.27 -7.00 1.67
C ARG A 89 -5.64 -5.52 1.55
N PHE A 90 -5.34 -4.90 0.42
CA PHE A 90 -5.59 -3.48 0.19
C PHE A 90 -6.97 -3.29 -0.43
N SER A 91 -7.80 -2.47 0.25
CA SER A 91 -9.09 -2.06 -0.29
C SER A 91 -8.91 -0.80 -1.13
N LEU A 92 -9.30 -0.88 -2.40
CA LEU A 92 -9.18 0.24 -3.32
C LEU A 92 -10.10 1.40 -2.92
N PRO A 93 -9.55 2.61 -2.71
CA PRO A 93 -10.38 3.80 -2.49
C PRO A 93 -11.12 4.21 -3.77
N SER A 94 -12.19 4.98 -3.60
CA SER A 94 -12.95 5.55 -4.72
C SER A 94 -12.16 6.64 -5.46
N ARG A 95 -12.57 6.98 -6.70
CA ARG A 95 -11.99 8.10 -7.46
C ARG A 95 -12.01 9.43 -6.70
N TRP A 96 -13.06 9.67 -5.89
CA TRP A 96 -13.24 10.90 -5.12
C TRP A 96 -12.27 10.96 -3.95
N THR A 97 -12.10 9.82 -3.29
CA THR A 97 -11.16 9.64 -2.21
C THR A 97 -9.72 9.88 -2.70
N ILE A 98 -9.34 9.30 -3.83
CA ILE A 98 -8.03 9.52 -4.46
C ILE A 98 -7.81 10.97 -4.86
N SER A 99 -8.83 11.60 -5.45
CA SER A 99 -8.74 13.01 -5.82
C SER A 99 -8.48 13.90 -4.60
N ARG A 100 -9.11 13.61 -3.45
CA ARG A 100 -8.85 14.31 -2.20
C ARG A 100 -7.44 14.05 -1.68
N ASP A 101 -6.96 12.81 -1.72
CA ASP A 101 -5.59 12.49 -1.29
C ASP A 101 -4.54 13.22 -2.13
N CYS A 102 -4.76 13.33 -3.45
CA CYS A 102 -3.88 14.09 -4.34
C CYS A 102 -3.86 15.58 -3.96
N LEU A 103 -5.03 16.15 -3.66
CA LEU A 103 -5.15 17.54 -3.22
C LEU A 103 -4.48 17.78 -1.87
N ASP A 104 -4.62 16.86 -0.92
CA ASP A 104 -3.98 16.94 0.39
C ASP A 104 -2.44 16.89 0.25
N LEU A 105 -1.93 16.00 -0.63
CA LEU A 105 -0.51 15.95 -0.93
C LEU A 105 -0.02 17.26 -1.56
N PHE A 106 -0.77 17.81 -2.53
CA PHE A 106 -0.46 19.10 -3.12
C PHE A 106 -0.41 20.22 -2.08
N ASN A 107 -1.40 20.29 -1.18
CA ASN A 107 -1.43 21.30 -0.12
C ASN A 107 -0.24 21.16 0.83
N SER A 108 0.16 19.93 1.15
CA SER A 108 1.36 19.69 1.98
C SER A 108 2.62 20.22 1.30
N MET A 109 2.83 19.89 0.02
CA MET A 109 3.98 20.34 -0.77
C MET A 109 3.97 21.85 -0.96
N LYS A 110 2.80 22.44 -1.25
CA LYS A 110 2.61 23.89 -1.36
C LYS A 110 2.99 24.61 -0.07
N SER A 111 2.66 24.03 1.08
CA SER A 111 3.00 24.63 2.39
C SER A 111 4.51 24.58 2.64
N VAL A 112 5.17 23.48 2.29
CA VAL A 112 6.63 23.37 2.31
C VAL A 112 7.27 24.41 1.38
N MET A 113 6.75 24.51 0.15
CA MET A 113 7.26 25.45 -0.85
C MET A 113 7.11 26.91 -0.39
N LYS A 114 5.97 27.28 0.22
CA LYS A 114 5.77 28.60 0.83
C LYS A 114 6.80 28.88 1.92
N ASN A 115 7.05 27.93 2.82
CA ASN A 115 8.06 28.09 3.86
C ASN A 115 9.47 28.29 3.28
N CYS A 116 9.83 27.59 2.21
CA CYS A 116 11.09 27.81 1.51
C CYS A 116 11.17 29.21 0.88
N PHE A 117 10.08 29.70 0.29
CA PHE A 117 10.04 31.07 -0.26
C PHE A 117 10.17 32.15 0.81
N GLU A 118 9.55 31.97 1.99
CA GLU A 118 9.59 32.96 3.07
C GLU A 118 10.97 33.04 3.74
N LYS A 119 11.70 31.93 3.83
CA LYS A 119 12.95 31.86 4.59
C LYS A 119 14.21 32.00 3.75
N ASP A 120 14.22 31.40 2.57
CA ASP A 120 15.49 31.07 1.89
C ASP A 120 15.64 31.73 0.50
N ILE A 121 14.61 32.39 -0.02
CA ILE A 121 14.59 32.86 -1.41
C ILE A 121 14.33 34.37 -1.49
N SER A 122 15.31 35.11 -2.00
CA SER A 122 15.24 36.58 -2.16
C SER A 122 14.78 37.03 -3.56
N ARG A 123 14.88 36.17 -4.57
CA ARG A 123 14.52 36.46 -5.97
C ARG A 123 13.87 35.25 -6.61
N VAL A 124 12.77 35.48 -7.32
CA VAL A 124 12.00 34.45 -8.04
C VAL A 124 11.79 34.90 -9.49
N CYS A 125 11.96 33.99 -10.44
CA CYS A 125 11.57 34.19 -11.84
C CYS A 125 10.42 33.24 -12.16
N LEU A 126 9.34 33.75 -12.77
CA LEU A 126 8.17 32.98 -13.15
C LEU A 126 8.10 32.96 -14.68
N THR A 127 8.02 31.75 -15.25
CA THR A 127 7.79 31.58 -16.69
C THR A 127 6.37 31.06 -16.85
N THR A 128 5.51 31.84 -17.49
CA THR A 128 4.17 31.40 -17.88
C THR A 128 4.19 31.03 -19.35
N ASP A 129 4.00 29.74 -19.63
CA ASP A 129 3.76 29.26 -20.98
C ASP A 129 2.25 29.34 -21.26
N VAL A 130 1.89 29.96 -22.38
CA VAL A 130 0.49 30.16 -22.79
C VAL A 130 0.33 29.60 -24.20
N THR A 131 -0.44 28.51 -24.31
CA THR A 131 -0.80 27.90 -25.59
C THR A 131 -2.27 28.18 -25.90
N ALA A 132 -2.59 28.62 -27.11
CA ALA A 132 -3.97 28.76 -27.58
C ALA A 132 -4.57 27.39 -27.93
N GLN A 133 -5.74 27.08 -27.38
CA GLN A 133 -6.52 25.89 -27.77
C GLN A 133 -7.63 26.35 -28.74
N ASN A 134 -7.61 25.80 -29.96
CA ASN A 134 -8.60 26.00 -31.03
C ASN A 134 -9.76 25.02 -30.90
#